data_AF-A0A183FJT2-F1
#
_entry.id   AF-A0A183FJT2-F1
#
_cell.length_a   1.000
_cell.length_b   1.000
_cell.length_c   1.000
_cell.angle_alpha   90.00
_cell.angle_beta   90.00
_cell.angle_gamma   90.00
#
_symmetry.space_group_name_H-M   'P 1'
#
loop_
_entity.id
_entity.type
_entity.pdbx_description
1 polymer ?
#
loop_
_entity_poly.entity_id
_entity_poly.type
_entity_poly.pdbx_seq_one_letter_code
_entity_poly.pdbx_strand_id
1 'polypeptide(L)'
;MGDVMIQSQALAAWKGWNPACPCERTVRLCFEKFAYGDFAFEENPGGGRRSSLDDEVLRTAVEANPETNTRALAEDLGVQHNAVAGHLARIGS
;
A
#
# COMPACT_ATOMS: atom_id res chain seq x y z
N MET A 1 -21.79 36.69 4.62
CA MET A 1 -20.80 37.18 3.63
C MET A 1 -19.39 36.58 3.81
N GLY A 2 -19.13 35.72 4.81
CA GLY A 2 -17.83 35.05 4.99
C GLY A 2 -17.76 33.59 4.54
N ASP A 3 -18.90 32.94 4.26
CA ASP A 3 -18.96 31.50 3.95
C ASP A 3 -18.69 31.19 2.46
N VAL A 4 -19.12 32.08 1.56
CA VAL A 4 -18.97 31.91 0.10
C VAL A 4 -17.51 32.10 -0.34
N MET A 5 -16.70 32.88 0.40
CA MET A 5 -15.33 33.22 -0.01
C MET A 5 -14.33 32.08 0.25
N ILE A 6 -14.59 31.23 1.25
CA ILE A 6 -13.78 30.04 1.55
C ILE A 6 -14.02 28.95 0.48
N GLN A 7 -15.26 28.82 -0.01
CA GLN A 7 -15.62 27.88 -1.07
C GLN A 7 -14.95 28.22 -2.42
N SER A 8 -14.81 29.50 -2.76
CA SER A 8 -14.24 29.93 -4.05
C SER A 8 -12.73 29.72 -4.17
N GLN A 9 -11.94 29.82 -3.08
CA GLN A 9 -10.50 29.58 -3.14
C GLN A 9 -10.15 28.08 -3.20
N ALA A 10 -10.93 27.23 -2.51
CA ALA A 10 -10.77 25.77 -2.58
C ALA A 10 -11.02 25.22 -3.99
N LEU A 11 -12.02 25.77 -4.70
CA LEU A 11 -12.37 25.41 -6.07
C LEU A 11 -11.28 25.76 -7.09
N ALA A 12 -10.53 26.85 -6.87
CA ALA A 12 -9.43 27.26 -7.73
C ALA A 12 -8.19 26.36 -7.57
N ALA A 13 -7.92 25.90 -6.34
CA ALA A 13 -6.88 24.92 -6.06
C ALA A 13 -7.21 23.52 -6.63
N TRP A 14 -8.49 23.13 -6.61
CA TRP A 14 -8.97 21.84 -7.16
C TRP A 14 -8.89 21.73 -8.69
N LYS A 15 -9.00 22.85 -9.42
CA LYS A 15 -8.91 22.84 -10.89
C LYS A 15 -7.49 22.63 -11.44
N GLY A 16 -6.45 22.78 -10.61
CA GLY A 16 -5.04 22.68 -11.03
C GLY A 16 -4.43 21.28 -10.95
N TRP A 17 -5.09 20.34 -10.27
CA TRP A 17 -4.55 19.00 -10.04
C TRP A 17 -5.63 17.96 -10.34
N ASN A 18 -5.54 17.29 -11.49
CA ASN A 18 -6.40 16.14 -11.78
C ASN A 18 -5.56 14.95 -12.22
N PRO A 19 -5.65 13.84 -11.47
CA PRO A 19 -5.75 12.56 -12.17
C PRO A 19 -6.93 11.68 -11.73
N ALA A 20 -7.75 12.04 -10.73
CA ALA A 20 -8.89 11.21 -10.34
C ALA A 20 -9.95 11.98 -9.53
N CYS A 21 -11.02 12.44 -10.18
CA CYS A 21 -12.25 12.74 -9.45
C CYS A 21 -12.74 11.46 -8.76
N PRO A 22 -12.86 11.41 -7.42
CA PRO A 22 -13.38 10.23 -6.74
C PRO A 22 -14.83 9.95 -7.18
N CYS A 23 -15.18 8.67 -7.36
CA CYS A 23 -16.56 8.30 -7.65
C CYS A 23 -17.48 8.65 -6.47
N GLU A 24 -18.78 8.83 -6.71
CA GLU A 24 -19.78 9.23 -5.70
C GLU A 24 -19.69 8.38 -4.42
N ARG A 25 -19.41 7.07 -4.57
CA ARG A 25 -19.23 6.14 -3.46
C ARG A 25 -18.08 6.54 -2.54
N THR A 26 -16.94 6.91 -3.12
CA THR A 26 -15.76 7.35 -2.38
C THR A 26 -16.05 8.66 -1.65
N VAL A 27 -16.73 9.60 -2.32
CA VAL A 27 -17.14 10.87 -1.70
C VAL A 27 -18.03 10.62 -0.48
N ARG A 28 -19.05 9.76 -0.60
CA ARG A 28 -19.95 9.43 0.53
C ARG A 28 -19.21 8.81 1.71
N LEU A 29 -18.32 7.85 1.46
CA LEU A 29 -17.52 7.22 2.52
C LEU A 29 -16.61 8.22 3.25
N CYS A 30 -16.05 9.20 2.51
CA CYS A 30 -15.28 10.28 3.13
C CYS A 30 -16.14 11.15 4.04
N PHE A 31 -17.37 11.50 3.63
CA PHE A 31 -18.30 12.25 4.48
C PHE A 31 -18.71 11.46 5.73
N GLU A 32 -18.93 10.15 5.61
CA GLU A 32 -19.25 9.29 6.76
C GLU A 32 -18.08 9.22 7.77
N LYS A 33 -16.83 9.04 7.28
CA LYS A 33 -15.64 9.07 8.13
C LYS A 33 -15.44 10.41 8.82
N PHE A 34 -15.62 11.51 8.09
CA PHE A 34 -15.53 12.86 8.63
C PHE A 34 -16.59 13.11 9.72
N ALA A 35 -17.82 12.62 9.52
CA ALA A 35 -18.88 12.72 10.52
C ALA A 35 -18.60 11.91 11.80
N TYR A 36 -17.80 10.85 11.70
CA TYR A 36 -17.34 10.07 12.86
C TYR A 36 -16.13 10.71 13.58
N GLY A 37 -15.64 11.85 13.09
CA GLY A 37 -14.45 12.52 13.64
C GLY A 37 -13.14 11.84 13.24
N ASP A 38 -13.17 10.95 12.23
CA ASP A 38 -11.98 10.35 11.64
C ASP A 38 -11.44 11.25 10.52
N PHE A 39 -10.53 12.15 10.91
CA PHE A 39 -9.87 13.11 10.01
C PHE A 39 -8.57 12.54 9.41
N ALA A 40 -8.25 11.28 9.66
CA ALA A 40 -7.05 10.66 9.11
C ALA A 40 -7.24 10.41 7.60
N PHE A 41 -6.90 11.41 6.79
CA PHE A 41 -6.63 11.26 5.36
C PHE A 41 -5.26 10.60 5.15
N GLU A 42 -4.93 9.59 5.94
CA GLU A 42 -3.79 8.75 5.60
C GLU A 42 -4.26 7.82 4.48
N GLU A 43 -3.57 7.90 3.34
CA GLU A 43 -3.57 6.83 2.35
C GLU A 43 -3.16 5.57 3.10
N ASN A 44 -4.15 4.78 3.55
CA ASN A 44 -3.89 3.55 4.29
C ASN A 44 -2.94 2.75 3.41
N PRO A 45 -1.69 2.50 3.84
CA PRO A 45 -0.69 1.85 3.01
C PRO A 45 -1.31 0.53 2.61
N GLY A 46 -1.74 0.46 1.34
CA GLY A 46 -2.70 -0.53 0.89
C GLY A 46 -2.26 -1.88 1.41
N GLY A 47 -3.11 -2.52 2.22
CA GLY A 47 -2.78 -3.74 2.93
C GLY A 47 -2.38 -4.81 1.91
N GLY A 48 -1.09 -4.83 1.57
CA GLY A 48 -0.53 -5.77 0.64
C GLY A 48 -0.79 -7.16 1.21
N ARG A 49 -1.12 -8.11 0.33
CA ARG A 49 -1.20 -9.51 0.71
C ARG A 49 0.13 -9.90 1.32
N ARG A 50 0.19 -9.97 2.66
CA ARG A 50 1.35 -10.53 3.36
C ARG A 50 1.48 -11.96 2.89
N SER A 51 2.50 -12.22 2.10
CA SER A 51 2.81 -13.56 1.64
C SER A 51 3.16 -14.38 2.87
N SER A 52 2.45 -15.48 3.11
CA SER A 52 2.64 -16.36 4.27
C SER A 52 3.91 -17.23 4.15
N LEU A 53 4.98 -16.67 3.58
CA LEU A 53 6.28 -17.32 3.56
C LEU A 53 6.93 -17.15 4.94
N ASP A 54 7.39 -18.25 5.53
CA ASP A 54 8.10 -18.25 6.81
C ASP A 54 9.58 -17.86 6.58
N ASP A 55 10.07 -16.95 7.41
CA ASP A 55 11.44 -16.43 7.31
C ASP A 55 12.48 -17.51 7.64
N GLU A 56 12.18 -18.45 8.52
CA GLU A 56 13.10 -19.54 8.89
C GLU A 56 13.23 -20.58 7.76
N VAL A 57 12.12 -20.85 7.06
CA VAL A 57 12.10 -21.72 5.88
C VAL A 57 12.94 -21.10 4.76
N LEU A 58 12.78 -19.80 4.53
CA LEU A 58 13.53 -19.07 3.52
C LEU A 58 15.02 -19.00 3.87
N ARG A 59 15.35 -18.73 5.13
CA ARG A 59 16.72 -18.69 5.63
C ARG A 59 17.43 -20.04 5.45
N THR A 60 16.76 -21.13 5.82
CA THR A 60 17.30 -22.49 5.65
C THR A 60 17.61 -22.79 4.17
N ALA A 61 16.71 -22.40 3.26
CA ALA A 61 16.90 -22.60 1.83
C ALA A 61 18.10 -21.81 1.27
N VAL A 62 18.30 -20.57 1.74
CA VAL A 62 19.44 -19.73 1.36
C VAL A 62 20.76 -20.23 1.94
N GLU A 63 20.77 -20.66 3.21
CA GLU A 63 21.96 -21.22 3.85
C GLU A 63 22.40 -22.54 3.21
N ALA A 64 21.45 -23.36 2.77
CA ALA A 64 21.74 -24.60 2.06
C ALA A 64 22.38 -24.36 0.68
N ASN A 65 21.95 -23.31 -0.03
CA ASN A 65 22.48 -22.96 -1.35
C ASN A 65 22.48 -21.43 -1.58
N PRO A 66 23.55 -20.71 -1.23
CA PRO A 66 23.59 -19.25 -1.29
C PRO A 66 23.59 -18.69 -2.72
N GLU A 67 23.92 -19.49 -3.73
CA GLU A 67 23.89 -19.07 -5.14
C GLU A 67 22.49 -19.21 -5.79
N THR A 68 21.49 -19.67 -5.03
CA THR A 68 20.14 -19.88 -5.58
C THR A 68 19.49 -18.55 -5.93
N ASN A 69 19.07 -18.43 -7.19
CA ASN A 69 18.32 -17.27 -7.66
C ASN A 69 16.98 -17.17 -6.93
N THR A 70 16.58 -15.96 -6.51
CA THR A 70 15.26 -15.65 -5.94
C THR A 70 14.07 -16.21 -6.73
N ARG A 71 14.19 -16.33 -8.07
CA ARG A 71 13.16 -16.96 -8.91
C ARG A 71 13.10 -18.48 -8.73
N ALA A 72 14.23 -19.16 -8.60
CA ALA A 72 14.28 -20.59 -8.33
C ALA A 72 13.75 -20.90 -6.92
N LEU A 73 14.14 -20.10 -5.92
CA LEU A 73 13.58 -20.21 -4.56
C LEU A 73 12.06 -20.02 -4.54
N ALA A 74 11.54 -19.10 -5.36
CA ALA A 74 10.11 -18.87 -5.46
C ALA A 74 9.36 -20.06 -6.08
N GLU A 75 9.96 -20.72 -7.09
CA GLU A 75 9.43 -21.94 -7.69
C GLU A 75 9.44 -23.11 -6.70
N ASP A 76 10.55 -23.31 -5.99
CA ASP A 76 10.70 -24.37 -4.97
C ASP A 76 9.74 -24.20 -3.80
N LEU A 77 9.51 -22.96 -3.37
CA LEU A 77 8.63 -22.61 -2.25
C LEU A 77 7.17 -22.39 -2.67
N GLY A 78 6.87 -22.43 -3.97
CA GLY A 78 5.51 -22.20 -4.51
C GLY A 78 4.95 -20.80 -4.23
N VAL A 79 5.81 -19.80 -4.06
CA VAL A 79 5.45 -18.41 -3.74
C VAL A 79 5.81 -17.47 -4.88
N GLN A 80 5.30 -16.24 -4.83
CA GLN A 80 5.68 -15.22 -5.82
C GLN A 80 7.10 -14.72 -5.55
N HIS A 81 7.89 -14.50 -6.61
CA HIS A 81 9.27 -14.00 -6.48
C HIS A 81 9.39 -12.69 -5.68
N ASN A 82 8.40 -11.79 -5.77
CA ASN A 82 8.35 -10.56 -4.97
C ASN A 82 8.23 -10.82 -3.47
N ALA A 83 7.56 -11.91 -3.06
CA ALA A 83 7.46 -12.32 -1.66
C ALA A 83 8.83 -12.74 -1.11
N VAL A 84 9.55 -13.54 -1.89
CA VAL A 84 10.91 -14.00 -1.56
C VAL A 84 11.86 -12.81 -1.44
N ALA A 85 11.84 -11.89 -2.41
CA ALA A 85 12.68 -10.69 -2.38
C ALA A 85 12.37 -9.78 -1.17
N GLY A 86 11.09 -9.58 -0.85
CA GLY A 86 10.67 -8.79 0.31
C GLY A 86 11.11 -9.40 1.65
N HIS A 87 11.00 -10.73 1.80
CA HIS A 87 11.44 -11.41 3.00
C HIS A 87 12.97 -11.47 3.14
N LEU A 88 13.71 -11.68 2.04
CA LEU A 88 15.17 -11.60 2.06
C LEU A 88 15.68 -10.23 2.50
N ALA A 89 15.04 -9.16 2.02
CA ALA A 89 15.36 -7.80 2.46
C ALA A 89 15.08 -7.57 3.95
N ARG A 90 14.11 -8.28 4.54
CA ARG A 90 13.81 -8.24 5.97
C ARG A 90 14.81 -9.03 6.81
N ILE A 91 15.26 -10.20 6.35
CA ILE A 91 16.21 -11.06 7.07
C ILE A 91 17.65 -10.50 6.97
N GLY A 92 17.99 -9.87 5.84
CA GLY A 92 19.31 -9.29 5.59
C GLY A 92 19.50 -7.84 6.08
N SER A 93 18.49 -7.26 6.71
CA SER A 93 18.58 -5.96 7.41
C SER A 93 19.01 -6.14 8.86
#